data_AF-A0AB35K770-F1
#
_entry.id   AF-A0AB35K770-F1
#
_cell.length_a   1.000
_cell.length_b   1.000
_cell.length_c   1.000
_cell.angle_alpha   90.00
_cell.angle_beta   90.00
_cell.angle_gamma   90.00
#
_symmetry.space_group_name_H-M   'P 1'
#
loop_
_entity.id
_entity.type
_entity.pdbx_description
1 polymer ?
#
loop_
_entity_poly.entity_id
_entity_poly.type
_entity_poly.pdbx_seq_one_letter_code
_entity_poly.pdbx_strand_id
1 'polypeptide(L)' 'MSYVLKKLGTQKPPKGKKWVFCRYRRVRGNSGRILDAHKYGYHAWAFLVPCAA' A
#
# COMPACT_ATOMS: atom_id res chain seq x y z
N MET A 1 -1.01 13.89 20.24
CA MET A 1 -2.18 13.18 19.69
C MET A 1 -1.69 11.96 18.94
N SER A 2 -2.01 10.76 19.43
CA SER A 2 -1.68 9.51 18.75
C SER A 2 -2.63 9.34 17.56
N TYR A 3 -2.19 9.71 16.35
CA TYR A 3 -3.00 9.51 15.15
C TYR A 3 -3.11 8.01 14.89
N VAL A 4 -4.30 7.44 15.09
CA VAL A 4 -4.58 6.05 14.73
C VAL A 4 -4.49 5.95 13.20
N LEU A 5 -3.44 5.31 12.71
CA LEU A 5 -3.21 5.12 11.29
C LEU A 5 -4.25 4.16 10.71
N LYS A 6 -4.79 4.48 9.54
CA LYS A 6 -5.78 3.64 8.86
C LYS A 6 -5.10 2.42 8.23
N LYS A 7 -5.68 1.23 8.43
CA LYS A 7 -5.23 -0.03 7.81
C LYS A 7 -6.04 -0.30 6.55
N LEU A 8 -5.35 -0.48 5.42
CA LEU A 8 -5.96 -0.87 4.14
C LEU A 8 -5.96 -2.39 3.98
N GLY A 9 -6.80 -2.91 3.06
CA GLY A 9 -6.80 -4.31 2.65
C GLY A 9 -7.31 -5.31 3.71
N THR A 10 -8.25 -4.89 4.55
CA THR A 10 -9.00 -5.78 5.47
C THR A 10 -9.92 -6.75 4.71
N GLN A 11 -10.20 -6.48 3.43
CA GLN A 11 -11.01 -7.33 2.57
C GLN A 11 -10.17 -8.46 1.97
N LYS A 12 -10.77 -9.65 1.85
CA LYS A 12 -10.15 -10.79 1.17
C LYS A 12 -9.84 -10.42 -0.29
N PRO A 13 -8.63 -10.70 -0.79
CA PRO A 13 -8.31 -10.42 -2.19
C PRO A 13 -9.15 -11.32 -3.13
N PRO A 14 -9.52 -10.84 -4.33
CA PRO A 14 -10.17 -11.67 -5.34
C PRO A 14 -9.33 -12.89 -5.74
N LYS A 15 -9.97 -13.95 -6.24
CA LYS A 15 -9.30 -15.17 -6.70
C LYS A 15 -8.21 -14.85 -7.72
N GLY A 16 -7.03 -15.45 -7.56
CA GLY A 16 -5.87 -15.21 -8.42
C GLY A 16 -5.13 -13.90 -8.17
N LYS A 17 -5.49 -13.15 -7.11
CA LYS A 17 -4.78 -11.94 -6.68
C LYS A 17 -4.39 -12.02 -5.21
N LYS A 18 -3.41 -11.21 -4.81
CA LYS A 18 -2.99 -11.03 -3.43
C LYS A 18 -2.78 -9.54 -3.13
N TRP A 19 -3.03 -9.16 -1.87
CA TRP A 19 -2.65 -7.85 -1.38
C TRP A 19 -1.16 -7.84 -1.04
N VAL A 20 -0.44 -6.85 -1.54
CA VAL A 20 0.93 -6.53 -1.14
C VAL A 20 0.90 -5.19 -0.44
N PHE A 21 1.43 -5.17 0.79
CA PHE A 21 1.48 -3.97 1.60
C PHE A 21 2.90 -3.44 1.70
N CYS A 22 3.10 -2.15 1.45
CA CYS A 22 4.39 -1.49 1.69
C CYS A 22 4.19 -0.07 2.22
N ARG A 23 5.02 0.35 3.17
CA ARG A 23 4.95 1.70 3.74
C ARG A 23 5.42 2.76 2.74
N TYR A 24 6.50 2.46 2.03
CA TYR A 24 7.12 3.35 1.06
C TYR A 24 6.82 2.88 -0.36
N ARG A 25 6.43 3.81 -1.22
CA ARG A 25 6.33 3.55 -2.67
C ARG A 25 7.02 4.63 -3.47
N ARG A 26 7.58 4.25 -4.62
CA ARG A 26 8.09 5.22 -5.59
C ARG A 26 6.94 5.74 -6.44
N VAL A 27 6.95 7.04 -6.73
CA VAL A 27 6.05 7.63 -7.72
C VAL A 27 6.47 7.13 -9.10
N ARG A 28 5.51 6.67 -9.91
CA ARG A 28 5.78 6.24 -11.28
C ARG A 28 6.29 7.43 -12.12
N GLY A 29 7.32 7.22 -12.93
CA GLY A 29 7.98 8.24 -13.74
C GLY A 29 9.38 8.62 -13.21
N ASN A 30 9.96 9.70 -13.75
CA ASN A 30 11.36 10.08 -13.49
C ASN A 30 11.56 11.03 -12.30
N SER A 31 10.55 11.19 -11.43
CA SER A 31 10.65 12.13 -10.31
C SER A 31 11.55 11.67 -9.16
N GLY A 32 11.89 10.37 -9.07
CA GLY A 32 12.66 9.80 -7.95
C GLY A 32 11.96 9.87 -6.59
N ARG A 33 10.74 10.42 -6.51
CA ARG A 33 10.05 10.70 -5.25
C ARG A 33 9.57 9.41 -4.59
N ILE A 34 9.76 9.35 -3.27
CA ILE A 34 9.26 8.28 -2.40
C ILE A 34 8.12 8.83 -1.54
N LEU A 35 6.98 8.13 -1.53
CA LEU A 35 5.82 8.46 -0.70
C LEU A 35 5.76 7.53 0.51
N ASP A 36 5.74 8.12 1.70
CA ASP A 36 5.49 7.42 2.97
C ASP A 36 4.00 7.44 3.29
N ALA A 37 3.38 6.27 3.41
CA ALA A 37 1.96 6.11 3.73
C ALA A 37 1.54 6.82 5.03
N HIS A 38 2.45 6.92 6.01
CA HIS A 38 2.16 7.56 7.30
C HIS A 38 1.87 9.06 7.14
N LYS A 39 2.52 9.73 6.16
CA LYS A 39 2.25 11.14 5.84
C LYS A 39 0.81 11.37 5.35
N TYR A 40 0.14 10.30 4.93
CA TYR A 40 -1.24 10.31 4.46
C TYR A 40 -2.21 9.70 5.48
N GLY A 41 -1.75 9.38 6.70
CA GLY A 41 -2.58 8.79 7.75
C GLY A 41 -2.86 7.29 7.57
N TYR A 42 -2.06 6.58 6.80
CA TYR A 42 -2.19 5.12 6.58
C TYR A 42 -0.98 4.36 7.10
N HIS A 43 -1.18 3.11 7.53
CA HIS A 43 -0.08 2.21 7.92
C HIS A 43 0.78 1.78 6.72
N ALA A 44 0.15 1.51 5.58
CA ALA A 44 0.82 1.06 4.38
C ALA A 44 -0.01 1.35 3.12
N TRP A 45 0.64 1.44 1.98
CA TRP A 45 0.02 1.30 0.67
C TRP A 45 -0.43 -0.14 0.47
N ALA A 46 -1.58 -0.34 -0.20
CA ALA A 46 -2.09 -1.66 -0.55
C ALA A 46 -2.15 -1.79 -2.07
N PHE A 47 -1.47 -2.81 -2.60
CA PHE A 47 -1.45 -3.12 -4.03
C PHE A 47 -2.08 -4.48 -4.26
N LEU A 48 -2.98 -4.54 -5.24
CA LEU A 48 -3.55 -5.79 -5.67
C LEU A 48 -2.72 -6.33 -6.83
N VAL A 49 -1.96 -7.39 -6.58
CA VAL A 49 -1.07 -8.01 -7.58
C VAL A 49 -1.58 -9.42 -7.93
N PRO A 50 -1.29 -9.94 -9.13
CA PRO A 50 -1.55 -11.34 -9.45
C PRO A 50 -0.85 -12.26 -8.45
N CYS A 51 -1.50 -13.38 -8.10
CA CYS A 51 -0.77 -14.51 -7.53
C CYS A 51 0.14 -15.02 -8.64
N ALA A 52 1.45 -15.15 -8.37
CA ALA A 52 2.35 -15.79 -9.33
C ALA A 52 1.79 -17.18 -9.66
N ALA A 53 1.72 -17.50 -10.95
CA ALA A 53 1.29 -18.80 -11.44
C ALA A 53 2.27 -19.89 -10.99
#